data_AF-A0A0R2CK82-F1
#
_entry.id   AF-A0A0R2CK82-F1
#
_cell.length_a   1.000
_cell.length_b   1.000
_cell.length_c   1.000
_cell.angle_alpha   90.00
_cell.angle_beta   90.00
_cell.angle_gamma   90.00
#
_symmetry.space_group_name_H-M   'P 1'
#
loop_
_entity.id
_entity.type
_entity.pdbx_description
1 polymer ?
#
loop_
_entity_poly.entity_id
_entity_poly.type
_entity_poly.pdbx_seq_one_letter_code
_entity_poly.pdbx_strand_id
1 'polypeptide(L)'
;MVKLAVKPFKSSHSSSLPTTPPKYLGRIAAAAWRKVVRVLNERGDVLVSDEKLVEQYVTQYEIYRHAYEHIKKHGEVNAIYHTPVNPVTGEALEAEFTGFKRNPMTQIYSDAQKNLNTIGISLGLSPKSRKDLSKLLDDDKVDKQAVANSMKEFLR
;
A
#
# COMPACT_ATOMS: atom_id res chain seq x y z
N MET A 1 -34.77 1.97 -41.13
CA MET A 1 -34.26 2.03 -39.74
C MET A 1 -32.79 1.68 -39.75
N VAL A 2 -31.92 2.67 -39.58
CA VAL A 2 -30.45 2.50 -39.62
C VAL A 2 -29.99 1.97 -38.26
N LYS A 3 -29.44 0.76 -38.22
CA LYS A 3 -28.81 0.21 -37.01
C LYS A 3 -27.50 0.96 -36.78
N LEU A 4 -27.49 1.87 -35.81
CA LEU A 4 -26.27 2.45 -35.24
C LEU A 4 -25.50 1.33 -34.52
N ALA A 5 -24.49 0.76 -35.19
CA ALA A 5 -23.54 -0.13 -34.57
C ALA A 5 -22.70 0.70 -33.57
N VAL A 6 -23.01 0.59 -32.29
CA VAL A 6 -22.16 1.11 -31.21
C VAL A 6 -20.85 0.35 -31.27
N LYS A 7 -19.81 0.95 -31.86
CA LYS A 7 -18.45 0.42 -31.80
C LYS A 7 -18.07 0.30 -30.31
N PRO A 8 -17.61 -0.86 -29.82
CA PRO A 8 -17.10 -0.95 -28.46
C PRO A 8 -15.91 0.01 -28.35
N PHE A 9 -15.91 0.83 -27.30
CA PHE A 9 -14.81 1.73 -26.97
C PHE A 9 -13.55 0.87 -26.75
N LYS A 10 -12.65 0.85 -27.74
CA LYS A 10 -11.33 0.21 -27.57
C LYS A 10 -10.55 1.08 -26.59
N SER A 11 -10.54 0.71 -25.31
CA SER A 11 -9.65 1.31 -24.34
C SER A 11 -8.21 0.97 -24.75
N SER A 12 -7.48 1.95 -25.25
CA SER A 12 -6.06 1.84 -25.62
C SER A 12 -5.15 1.84 -24.38
N HIS A 13 -5.56 1.19 -23.29
CA HIS A 13 -4.71 1.03 -22.13
C HIS A 13 -3.84 -0.20 -22.39
N SER A 14 -2.52 -0.03 -22.50
CA SER A 14 -1.61 -1.17 -22.44
C SER A 14 -1.91 -1.93 -21.15
N SER A 15 -2.22 -3.21 -21.24
CA SER A 15 -2.77 -3.99 -20.13
C SER A 15 -1.74 -4.40 -19.08
N SER A 16 -0.55 -3.79 -19.07
CA SER A 16 0.55 -4.19 -18.21
C SER A 16 1.33 -3.00 -17.70
N LEU A 17 1.66 -3.04 -16.41
CA LEU A 17 2.52 -2.06 -15.76
C LEU A 17 3.98 -2.19 -16.23
N PRO A 18 4.75 -1.09 -16.28
CA PRO A 18 6.15 -1.14 -16.66
C PRO A 18 6.96 -1.95 -15.64
N THR A 19 7.66 -2.97 -16.12
CA THR A 19 8.52 -3.85 -15.28
C THR A 19 9.76 -3.11 -14.76
N THR A 20 10.14 -2.03 -15.43
CA THR A 20 11.28 -1.18 -15.04
C THR A 20 10.82 -0.17 -13.99
N PRO A 21 11.45 -0.13 -12.81
CA PRO A 21 11.11 0.83 -11.78
C PRO A 21 11.49 2.26 -12.20
N PRO A 22 10.72 3.29 -11.79
CA PRO A 22 11.12 4.68 -11.97
C PRO A 22 12.50 4.99 -11.36
N LYS A 23 13.30 5.82 -12.06
CA LYS A 23 14.71 6.09 -11.71
C LYS A 23 14.91 6.79 -10.36
N TYR A 24 13.89 7.49 -9.86
CA TYR A 24 13.93 8.19 -8.58
C TYR A 24 13.63 7.28 -7.39
N LEU A 25 13.19 6.03 -7.61
CA LEU A 25 12.97 5.09 -6.51
C LEU A 25 14.29 4.69 -5.86
N GLY A 26 14.30 4.63 -4.54
CA GLY A 26 15.41 4.05 -3.79
C GLY A 26 15.60 2.56 -4.09
N ARG A 27 16.74 2.01 -3.64
CA ARG A 27 17.13 0.62 -3.96
C ARG A 27 16.11 -0.39 -3.44
N ILE A 28 15.53 -0.17 -2.27
CA ILE A 28 14.58 -1.09 -1.65
C ILE A 28 13.24 -0.97 -2.38
N ALA A 29 12.78 0.25 -2.64
CA ALA A 29 11.56 0.51 -3.40
C ALA A 29 11.63 -0.10 -4.81
N ALA A 30 12.74 0.10 -5.52
CA ALA A 30 12.96 -0.46 -6.86
C ALA A 30 12.98 -2.00 -6.85
N ALA A 31 13.53 -2.62 -5.81
CA ALA A 31 13.50 -4.08 -5.66
C ALA A 31 12.08 -4.59 -5.37
N ALA A 32 11.31 -3.87 -4.55
CA ALA A 32 9.90 -4.19 -4.27
C ALA A 32 9.04 -4.03 -5.53
N TRP A 33 9.23 -2.97 -6.30
CA TRP A 33 8.55 -2.72 -7.58
C TRP A 33 8.62 -3.92 -8.51
N ARG A 34 9.83 -4.43 -8.79
CA ARG A 34 10.00 -5.57 -9.70
C ARG A 34 9.21 -6.81 -9.26
N LYS A 35 9.09 -7.03 -7.95
CA LYS A 35 8.32 -8.17 -7.40
C LYS A 35 6.83 -7.94 -7.51
N VAL A 36 6.35 -6.77 -7.09
CA VAL A 36 4.93 -6.41 -7.08
C VAL A 36 4.39 -6.34 -8.49
N VAL A 37 5.04 -5.58 -9.38
CA VAL A 37 4.62 -5.45 -10.79
C VAL A 37 4.62 -6.80 -11.50
N ARG A 38 5.59 -7.68 -11.24
CA ARG A 38 5.57 -9.03 -11.81
C ARG A 38 4.30 -9.78 -11.42
N VAL A 39 3.97 -9.84 -10.13
CA VAL A 39 2.76 -10.53 -9.63
C VAL A 39 1.48 -9.91 -10.19
N LEU A 40 1.42 -8.59 -10.27
CA LEU A 40 0.25 -7.87 -10.78
C LEU A 40 0.06 -8.11 -12.29
N ASN A 41 1.15 -8.04 -13.07
CA ASN A 41 1.10 -8.31 -14.51
C ASN A 41 0.79 -9.78 -14.82
N GLU A 42 1.29 -10.74 -14.02
CA GLU A 42 0.95 -12.17 -14.14
C GLU A 42 -0.55 -12.42 -13.89
N ARG A 43 -1.18 -11.62 -13.01
CA ARG A 43 -2.61 -11.70 -12.68
C ARG A 43 -3.50 -11.06 -13.76
N GLY A 44 -3.00 -10.03 -14.44
CA GLY A 44 -3.66 -9.42 -15.61
C GLY A 44 -4.87 -8.53 -15.28
N ASP A 45 -5.07 -8.17 -14.02
CA ASP A 45 -6.19 -7.36 -13.54
C ASP A 45 -5.79 -5.91 -13.17
N VAL A 46 -4.56 -5.51 -13.51
CA VAL A 46 -4.05 -4.16 -13.30
C VAL A 46 -4.02 -3.35 -14.58
N LEU A 47 -4.34 -2.08 -14.44
CA LEU A 47 -4.28 -1.09 -15.51
C LEU A 47 -3.02 -0.24 -15.34
N VAL A 48 -2.58 0.41 -16.42
CA VAL A 48 -1.48 1.41 -16.35
C VAL A 48 -1.81 2.54 -15.39
N SER A 49 -3.10 2.87 -15.21
CA SER A 49 -3.54 3.86 -14.21
C SER A 49 -3.14 3.49 -12.78
N ASP A 50 -2.93 2.21 -12.50
CA ASP A 50 -2.56 1.72 -11.16
C ASP A 50 -1.05 1.89 -10.88
N GLU A 51 -0.27 2.38 -11.85
CA GLU A 51 1.17 2.60 -11.71
C GLU A 51 1.49 3.47 -10.49
N LYS A 52 0.74 4.55 -10.28
CA LYS A 52 0.94 5.45 -9.14
C LYS A 52 0.58 4.82 -7.80
N LEU A 53 -0.37 3.89 -7.79
CA LEU A 53 -0.72 3.14 -6.59
C LEU A 53 0.40 2.15 -6.22
N VAL A 54 1.00 1.49 -7.22
CA VAL A 54 2.17 0.64 -7.02
C VAL A 54 3.38 1.46 -6.55
N GLU A 55 3.57 2.65 -7.09
CA GLU A 55 4.62 3.58 -6.68
C GLU A 55 4.52 3.96 -5.19
N GLN A 56 3.31 4.34 -4.76
CA GLN A 56 3.04 4.64 -3.35
C GLN A 56 3.28 3.43 -2.47
N TYR A 57 2.87 2.23 -2.91
CA TYR A 57 3.10 0.99 -2.17
C TYR A 57 4.60 0.75 -1.93
N VAL A 58 5.42 0.84 -2.97
CA VAL A 58 6.84 0.49 -2.87
C VAL A 58 7.67 1.53 -2.13
N THR A 59 7.32 2.82 -2.25
CA THR A 59 7.96 3.90 -1.49
C THR A 59 7.60 3.76 0.00
N GLN A 60 6.35 3.42 0.31
CA GLN A 60 5.94 3.16 1.69
C GLN A 60 6.67 1.95 2.29
N TYR A 61 6.91 0.91 1.48
CA TYR A 61 7.68 -0.26 1.88
C TYR A 61 9.13 0.10 2.22
N GLU A 62 9.76 0.98 1.45
CA GLU A 62 11.11 1.46 1.73
C GLU A 62 11.18 2.24 3.06
N ILE A 63 10.23 3.16 3.29
CA ILE A 63 10.11 3.88 4.57
C ILE A 63 9.93 2.92 5.74
N TYR A 64 9.07 1.91 5.59
CA TYR A 64 8.87 0.85 6.58
C TYR A 64 10.18 0.13 6.94
N ARG A 65 10.99 -0.22 5.93
CA ARG A 65 12.28 -0.90 6.13
C ARG A 65 13.30 0.00 6.83
N HIS A 66 13.40 1.27 6.43
CA HIS A 66 14.29 2.23 7.10
C HIS A 66 13.89 2.48 8.56
N ALA A 67 12.60 2.63 8.83
CA ALA A 67 12.10 2.81 10.19
C ALA A 67 12.40 1.58 11.06
N TYR A 68 12.20 0.38 10.52
CA TYR A 68 12.52 -0.87 11.22
C TYR A 68 14.02 -0.99 11.53
N GLU A 69 14.89 -0.69 10.56
CA GLU A 69 16.34 -0.71 10.76
C GLU A 69 16.79 0.29 11.83
N HIS A 70 16.24 1.50 11.82
CA HIS A 70 16.54 2.51 12.81
C HIS A 70 16.10 2.09 14.22
N ILE A 71 14.88 1.54 14.36
CA ILE A 71 14.39 1.01 15.65
C ILE A 71 15.31 -0.12 16.13
N LYS A 72 15.69 -1.05 15.25
CA LYS A 72 16.60 -2.15 15.60
C LYS A 72 17.96 -1.66 16.12
N LYS A 73 18.47 -0.56 15.56
CA LYS A 73 19.77 0.01 15.94
C LYS A 73 19.73 0.86 17.21
N HIS A 74 18.65 1.60 17.42
CA HIS A 74 18.56 2.64 18.44
C HIS A 74 17.56 2.35 19.56
N GLY A 75 16.92 1.18 19.53
CA GLY A 75 15.83 0.82 20.43
C GLY A 75 14.55 1.60 20.16
N GLU A 76 13.44 1.07 20.64
CA GLU A 76 12.12 1.69 20.59
C GLU A 76 11.95 2.83 21.59
N VAL A 77 12.68 2.79 22.71
CA VAL A 77 12.60 3.72 23.83
C VAL A 77 14.00 3.95 24.38
N ASN A 78 14.35 5.22 24.64
CA ASN A 78 15.64 5.62 25.20
C ASN A 78 15.44 6.34 26.53
N ALA A 79 16.32 6.07 27.50
CA ALA A 79 16.37 6.81 28.76
C ALA A 79 16.86 8.25 28.51
N ILE A 80 16.21 9.21 29.15
CA ILE A 80 16.59 10.62 29.15
C ILE A 80 17.24 10.92 30.49
N TYR A 81 18.38 11.60 30.45
CA TYR A 81 19.05 12.16 31.61
C TYR A 81 19.10 13.68 31.46
N HIS A 82 18.83 14.39 32.55
CA HIS A 82 18.95 15.84 32.63
C HIS A 82 20.10 16.16 33.56
N THR A 83 20.98 17.08 33.15
CA THR A 83 22.09 17.53 33.98
C THR A 83 21.72 18.88 34.58
N PRO A 84 21.29 18.93 35.86
CA PRO A 84 21.02 20.20 36.50
C PRO A 84 22.32 20.99 36.68
N VAL A 85 22.20 22.32 36.62
CA VAL A 85 23.31 23.24 36.81
C VAL A 85 23.10 23.95 38.14
N ASN A 86 24.16 24.07 38.94
CA ASN A 86 24.08 24.81 40.18
C ASN A 86 23.84 26.30 39.87
N PRO A 87 22.74 26.92 40.33
CA PRO A 87 22.37 28.28 39.97
C PRO A 87 23.32 29.35 40.54
N VAL A 88 24.16 29.00 41.51
CA VAL A 88 25.09 29.93 42.17
C VAL A 88 26.52 29.76 41.66
N THR A 89 26.99 28.52 41.47
CA THR A 89 28.37 28.25 41.03
C THR A 89 28.50 28.05 39.52
N GLY A 90 27.38 27.80 38.82
CA GLY A 90 27.38 27.50 37.38
C GLY A 90 27.94 26.12 37.03
N GLU A 91 28.28 25.30 38.03
CA GLU A 91 28.84 23.96 37.82
C GLU A 91 27.75 22.95 37.46
N ALA A 92 28.07 22.04 36.51
CA ALA A 92 27.19 20.94 36.14
C ALA A 92 27.21 19.84 37.22
N LEU A 93 26.04 19.46 37.71
CA LEU A 93 25.87 18.39 38.69
C LEU A 93 25.83 17.01 38.00
N GLU A 94 25.70 15.94 38.77
CA GLU A 94 25.51 14.60 38.21
C GLU A 94 24.20 14.52 37.41
N ALA A 95 24.23 13.77 36.30
CA ALA A 95 23.07 13.63 35.43
C ALA A 95 22.00 12.76 36.09
N GLU A 96 20.81 13.33 36.29
CA GLU A 96 19.68 12.65 36.91
C GLU A 96 18.77 12.03 35.85
N PHE A 97 18.30 10.82 36.11
CA PHE A 97 17.33 10.16 35.23
C PHE A 97 16.00 10.93 35.24
N THR A 98 15.55 11.35 34.06
CA THR A 98 14.34 12.17 33.89
C THR A 98 13.16 11.36 33.37
N GLY A 99 13.40 10.24 32.70
CA GLY A 99 12.34 9.39 32.17
C GLY A 99 12.72 8.70 30.86
N PHE A 100 11.70 8.27 30.12
CA PHE A 100 11.86 7.55 28.86
C PHE A 100 11.28 8.34 27.69
N LYS A 101 12.03 8.43 26.58
CA LYS A 101 11.56 9.00 25.31
C LYS A 101 11.37 7.91 24.27
N ARG A 102 10.20 7.90 23.63
CA ARG A 102 9.93 7.03 22.49
C ARG A 102 10.76 7.44 21.27
N ASN A 103 11.28 6.47 20.54
CA ASN A 103 11.90 6.66 19.24
C ASN A 103 10.83 7.08 18.21
N PRO A 104 10.96 8.25 17.54
CA PRO A 104 9.96 8.73 16.57
C PRO A 104 9.77 7.75 15.40
N MET A 105 10.76 6.93 15.10
CA MET A 105 10.64 5.92 14.03
C MET A 105 9.58 4.86 14.33
N THR A 106 9.22 4.62 15.60
CA THR A 106 8.11 3.72 15.94
C THR A 106 6.77 4.22 15.39
N GLN A 107 6.57 5.54 15.34
CA GLN A 107 5.38 6.15 14.75
C GLN A 107 5.40 6.00 13.23
N ILE A 108 6.51 6.37 12.60
CA ILE A 108 6.70 6.27 11.15
C ILE A 108 6.53 4.83 10.68
N TYR A 109 7.06 3.86 11.43
CA TYR A 109 6.87 2.43 11.16
C TYR A 109 5.39 2.03 11.17
N SER A 110 4.65 2.44 12.21
CA SER A 110 3.22 2.14 12.35
C SER A 110 2.40 2.73 11.20
N ASP A 111 2.65 3.99 10.86
CA ASP A 111 1.92 4.69 9.81
C ASP A 111 2.27 4.12 8.43
N ALA A 112 3.53 3.77 8.20
CA ALA A 112 3.95 3.06 6.99
C ALA A 112 3.25 1.71 6.83
N GLN A 113 3.13 0.95 7.91
CA GLN A 113 2.46 -0.35 7.90
C GLN A 113 0.95 -0.21 7.60
N LYS A 114 0.29 0.80 8.15
CA LYS A 114 -1.13 1.08 7.84
C LYS A 114 -1.32 1.43 6.37
N ASN A 115 -0.49 2.33 5.84
CA ASN A 115 -0.54 2.72 4.42
C ASN A 115 -0.28 1.53 3.49
N LEU A 116 0.70 0.67 3.81
CA LEU A 116 0.96 -0.58 3.08
C LEU A 116 -0.26 -1.50 3.06
N ASN A 117 -0.94 -1.66 4.19
CA ASN A 117 -2.13 -2.50 4.25
C ASN A 117 -3.26 -1.92 3.40
N THR A 118 -3.53 -0.62 3.52
CA THR A 118 -4.58 0.06 2.73
C THR A 118 -4.31 -0.05 1.23
N ILE A 119 -3.12 0.33 0.79
CA ILE A 119 -2.73 0.27 -0.63
C ILE A 119 -2.68 -1.18 -1.12
N GLY A 120 -2.17 -2.10 -0.30
CA GLY A 120 -2.12 -3.52 -0.61
C GLY A 120 -3.51 -4.15 -0.78
N ILE A 121 -4.50 -3.72 0.00
CA ILE A 121 -5.90 -4.12 -0.18
C ILE A 121 -6.44 -3.58 -1.51
N SER A 122 -6.20 -2.30 -1.83
CA SER A 122 -6.64 -1.69 -3.09
C SER A 122 -6.03 -2.36 -4.32
N LEU A 123 -4.75 -2.77 -4.26
CA LEU A 123 -4.09 -3.54 -5.32
C LEU A 123 -4.50 -5.03 -5.34
N GLY A 124 -5.31 -5.49 -4.39
CA GLY A 124 -5.71 -6.89 -4.30
C GLY A 124 -4.57 -7.82 -3.86
N LEU A 125 -3.52 -7.32 -3.19
CA LEU A 125 -2.36 -8.11 -2.76
C LEU A 125 -2.66 -8.95 -1.50
N SER A 126 -3.74 -8.65 -0.76
CA SER A 126 -4.12 -9.43 0.42
C SER A 126 -4.99 -10.66 0.08
N PRO A 127 -4.91 -11.77 0.84
CA PRO A 127 -5.81 -12.91 0.63
C PRO A 127 -7.29 -12.54 0.74
N LYS A 128 -7.64 -11.63 1.64
CA LYS A 128 -9.02 -11.16 1.84
C LYS A 128 -9.52 -10.39 0.61
N SER A 129 -8.77 -9.37 0.18
CA SER A 129 -9.09 -8.60 -1.02
C SER A 129 -9.20 -9.47 -2.26
N ARG A 130 -8.38 -10.53 -2.38
CA ARG A 130 -8.49 -11.49 -3.49
C ARG A 130 -9.79 -12.28 -3.45
N LYS A 131 -10.17 -12.80 -2.27
CA LYS A 131 -11.45 -13.51 -2.10
C LYS A 131 -12.64 -12.61 -2.39
N ASP A 132 -12.60 -11.37 -1.91
CA ASP A 132 -13.67 -10.40 -2.13
C ASP A 132 -13.79 -10.03 -3.61
N LEU A 133 -12.65 -9.86 -4.32
CA LEU A 133 -12.62 -9.64 -5.76
C LEU A 133 -13.15 -10.85 -6.55
N SER A 134 -12.77 -12.08 -6.16
CA SER A 134 -13.28 -13.29 -6.80
C SER A 134 -14.80 -13.42 -6.66
N LYS A 135 -15.37 -13.11 -5.48
CA LYS A 135 -16.82 -13.13 -5.27
C LYS A 135 -17.56 -12.16 -6.18
N LEU A 136 -17.07 -10.92 -6.30
CA LEU A 136 -17.66 -9.92 -7.17
C LEU A 136 -17.68 -10.38 -8.65
N LEU A 137 -16.60 -11.01 -9.11
CA LEU A 137 -16.50 -11.56 -10.46
C LEU A 137 -17.42 -12.77 -10.71
N ASP A 138 -17.72 -13.54 -9.66
CA ASP A 138 -18.63 -14.68 -9.74
C ASP A 138 -20.10 -14.22 -9.73
N ASP A 139 -20.45 -13.20 -8.95
CA ASP A 139 -21.80 -12.61 -8.90
C ASP A 139 -22.18 -11.96 -10.26
N ASP A 140 -21.25 -11.29 -10.93
CA ASP A 140 -21.47 -10.67 -12.26
C ASP A 140 -21.77 -11.68 -13.39
N LYS A 141 -21.44 -12.96 -13.21
CA LYS A 141 -21.77 -14.02 -14.18
C LYS A 141 -23.17 -14.58 -14.00
N VAL A 142 -23.84 -14.25 -12.88
CA VAL A 142 -25.19 -14.74 -12.54
C VAL A 142 -26.23 -13.67 -12.81
N ASP A 143 -26.25 -12.96 -13.96
CA ASP A 143 -27.46 -12.17 -14.26
C ASP A 143 -27.78 -11.76 -15.70
N LYS A 144 -27.71 -12.72 -16.62
CA LYS A 144 -28.46 -12.58 -17.90
C LYS A 144 -29.48 -13.68 -18.10
N GLN A 145 -29.15 -14.91 -17.72
CA GLN A 145 -30.08 -16.04 -17.79
C GLN A 145 -31.17 -15.96 -16.69
N ALA A 146 -30.80 -15.53 -15.49
CA ALA A 146 -31.71 -15.44 -14.34
C ALA A 146 -32.72 -14.29 -14.49
N VAL A 147 -32.27 -13.05 -14.76
CA VAL A 147 -33.15 -11.93 -15.16
C VAL A 147 -34.02 -12.26 -16.39
N ALA A 148 -33.50 -12.93 -17.41
CA ALA A 148 -34.30 -13.26 -18.60
C ALA A 148 -35.39 -14.30 -18.30
N ASN A 149 -35.15 -15.24 -17.37
CA ASN A 149 -36.13 -16.23 -16.96
C ASN A 149 -37.19 -15.63 -16.03
N SER A 150 -36.80 -14.77 -15.08
CA SER A 150 -37.76 -14.08 -14.20
C SER A 150 -38.64 -13.09 -14.97
N MET A 151 -38.10 -12.39 -15.98
CA MET A 151 -38.89 -11.54 -16.87
C MET A 151 -39.88 -12.34 -17.73
N LYS A 152 -39.51 -13.55 -18.19
CA LYS A 152 -40.43 -14.41 -18.95
C LYS A 152 -41.56 -14.96 -18.10
N GLU A 153 -41.30 -15.22 -16.82
CA GLU A 153 -42.30 -15.71 -15.88
C GLU A 153 -43.26 -14.59 -15.43
N PHE A 154 -42.77 -13.35 -15.34
CA PHE A 154 -43.59 -12.17 -15.02
C PHE A 154 -44.49 -11.69 -16.17
N LEU A 155 -44.11 -11.96 -17.43
CA LEU A 155 -44.84 -11.55 -18.64
C LEU A 155 -45.83 -12.63 -19.16
N ARG A 156 -46.03 -13.72 -18.41
CA ARG A 156 -46.91 -14.83 -18.76
C ARG A 156 -48.17 -14.81 -17.90
#